data_AF-A0A833CJ14-F1
#
_entry.id   AF-A0A833CJ14-F1
#
_cell.length_a   1.000
_cell.length_b   1.000
_cell.length_c   1.000
_cell.angle_alpha   90.00
_cell.angle_beta   90.00
_cell.angle_gamma   90.00
#
_symmetry.space_group_name_H-M   'P 1'
#
loop_
_entity.id
_entity.type
_entity.pdbx_description
1 polymer ?
#
loop_
_entity_poly.entity_id
_entity_poly.type
_entity_poly.pdbx_seq_one_letter_code
_entity_poly.pdbx_strand_id
1 'polypeptide(L)'
;MPETNPIRPTTPEAIQLAKTLLRASRYGAIAVFDAATGRPLASRVSVATDMDGTPLILVSGLAAHTPGLLANPACSLLLGEVGKGDPLAHARVTLHCQARKIERASVDYPRIRRRYLNHNPKGSLYVDLGDFVFFRLELESASLNGGFGKAFNLTPDDLLCAASTSAHFAEGEQSALDQFNDHHTSEIARIAQQLAKSSAIKDQWKVIGLDPDGVDIASGDIVLRHMFPKSPDSVGEAVTALTKR
;
A
#
# COMPACT_ATOMS: atom_id res chain seq x y z
N MET A 1 -28.46 -28.42 9.42
CA MET A 1 -27.74 -27.44 10.27
C MET A 1 -27.79 -26.12 9.53
N PRO A 2 -28.06 -24.97 10.17
CA PRO A 2 -27.95 -23.70 9.48
C PRO A 2 -26.50 -23.51 9.05
N GLU A 3 -26.26 -23.19 7.78
CA GLU A 3 -24.92 -22.91 7.26
C GLU A 3 -24.33 -21.72 8.04
N THR A 4 -23.34 -21.99 8.88
CA THR A 4 -22.58 -20.94 9.54
C THR A 4 -21.76 -20.22 8.49
N ASN A 5 -22.11 -18.96 8.19
CA ASN A 5 -21.29 -18.12 7.32
C ASN A 5 -19.88 -17.99 7.94
N PRO A 6 -18.82 -18.47 7.27
CA PRO A 6 -17.47 -18.43 7.81
C PRO A 6 -16.88 -16.99 7.84
N ILE A 7 -17.53 -16.04 7.15
CA ILE A 7 -17.14 -14.63 7.12
C ILE A 7 -17.64 -13.93 8.38
N ARG A 8 -16.70 -13.31 9.11
CA ARG A 8 -16.99 -12.54 10.31
C ARG A 8 -17.42 -11.12 9.96
N PRO A 9 -18.20 -10.45 10.83
CA PRO A 9 -18.42 -9.01 10.72
C PRO A 9 -17.08 -8.26 10.73
N THR A 10 -16.97 -7.24 9.89
CA THR A 10 -15.77 -6.40 9.77
C THR A 10 -15.60 -5.53 11.00
N THR A 11 -14.42 -5.58 11.61
CA THR A 11 -14.09 -4.83 12.84
C THR A 11 -13.00 -3.80 12.57
N PRO A 12 -12.85 -2.77 13.43
CA PRO A 12 -11.75 -1.79 13.31
C PRO A 12 -10.36 -2.43 13.25
N GLU A 13 -10.13 -3.53 13.98
CA GLU A 13 -8.85 -4.24 13.97
C GLU A 13 -8.60 -4.97 12.65
N ALA A 14 -9.65 -5.53 12.04
CA ALA A 14 -9.58 -6.15 10.73
C ALA A 14 -9.25 -5.10 9.66
N ILE A 15 -9.91 -3.93 9.72
CA ILE A 15 -9.64 -2.78 8.85
C ILE A 15 -8.18 -2.34 9.01
N GLN A 16 -7.71 -2.13 10.24
CA GLN A 16 -6.34 -1.71 10.52
C GLN A 16 -5.32 -2.72 9.99
N LEU A 17 -5.57 -4.02 10.14
CA LEU A 17 -4.71 -5.07 9.60
C LEU A 17 -4.66 -5.04 8.07
N ALA A 18 -5.81 -4.92 7.40
CA ALA A 18 -5.87 -4.84 5.95
C ALA A 18 -5.18 -3.58 5.40
N LYS A 19 -5.41 -2.41 6.02
CA LYS A 19 -4.69 -1.17 5.68
C LYS A 19 -3.19 -1.32 5.88
N THR A 20 -2.75 -1.96 6.95
CA THR A 20 -1.32 -2.22 7.22
C THR A 20 -0.71 -3.10 6.12
N LEU A 21 -1.37 -4.20 5.74
CA LEU A 21 -0.92 -5.07 4.66
C LEU A 21 -0.84 -4.31 3.33
N LEU A 22 -1.88 -3.54 2.99
CA LEU A 22 -1.92 -2.75 1.76
C LEU A 22 -0.78 -1.72 1.68
N ARG A 23 -0.64 -0.91 2.73
CA ARG A 23 0.25 0.25 2.74
C ARG A 23 1.72 -0.11 2.90
N ALA A 24 2.03 -1.14 3.70
CA ALA A 24 3.42 -1.57 3.92
C ALA A 24 3.97 -2.49 2.81
N SER A 25 3.12 -3.06 1.96
CA SER A 25 3.56 -3.97 0.90
C SER A 25 4.37 -3.25 -0.18
N ARG A 26 5.52 -3.82 -0.55
CA ARG A 26 6.36 -3.36 -1.67
C ARG A 26 6.13 -4.13 -2.96
N TYR A 27 5.49 -5.29 -2.84
CA TYR A 27 5.15 -6.17 -3.95
C TYR A 27 3.92 -7.01 -3.60
N GLY A 28 3.35 -7.64 -4.62
CA GLY A 28 2.22 -8.54 -4.49
C GLY A 28 2.11 -9.45 -5.70
N ALA A 29 1.17 -10.39 -5.63
CA ALA A 29 0.77 -11.20 -6.78
C ALA A 29 -0.47 -10.57 -7.43
N ILE A 30 -0.34 -10.12 -8.68
CA ILE A 30 -1.48 -9.66 -9.48
C ILE A 30 -2.01 -10.81 -10.34
N ALA A 31 -3.33 -10.97 -10.36
CA ALA A 31 -4.05 -11.83 -11.27
C ALA A 31 -4.80 -10.97 -12.30
N VAL A 32 -4.62 -11.30 -13.57
CA VAL A 32 -5.24 -10.63 -14.73
C VAL A 32 -5.77 -11.70 -15.69
N PHE A 33 -6.54 -11.30 -16.70
CA PHE A 33 -6.83 -12.18 -17.83
C PHE A 33 -5.77 -11.99 -18.92
N ASP A 34 -5.15 -13.09 -19.36
CA ASP A 34 -4.25 -13.09 -20.50
C ASP A 34 -5.00 -12.65 -21.76
N ALA A 35 -4.51 -11.61 -22.44
CA ALA A 35 -5.23 -10.99 -23.56
C ALA A 35 -5.38 -11.91 -24.78
N ALA A 36 -4.47 -12.87 -24.99
CA ALA A 36 -4.50 -13.75 -26.14
C ALA A 36 -5.39 -14.98 -25.92
N THR A 37 -5.38 -15.52 -24.69
CA THR A 37 -6.03 -16.80 -24.37
C THR A 37 -7.29 -16.65 -23.51
N GLY A 38 -7.51 -15.49 -22.88
CA GLY A 38 -8.58 -15.26 -21.91
C GLY A 38 -8.39 -16.02 -20.59
N ARG A 39 -7.27 -16.72 -20.40
CA ARG A 39 -7.01 -17.52 -19.18
C ARG A 39 -6.51 -16.61 -18.05
N PRO A 40 -6.77 -16.97 -16.78
CA PRO A 40 -6.16 -16.28 -15.66
C PRO A 40 -4.63 -16.37 -15.71
N LEU A 41 -3.96 -15.23 -15.53
CA LEU A 41 -2.51 -15.09 -15.45
C LEU A 41 -2.16 -14.46 -14.11
N ALA A 42 -1.32 -15.15 -13.32
CA ALA A 42 -0.76 -14.61 -12.10
C ALA A 42 0.70 -14.18 -12.32
N SER A 43 1.09 -13.02 -11.80
CA SER A 43 2.47 -12.53 -11.88
C SER A 43 2.80 -11.65 -10.68
N ARG A 44 4.10 -11.44 -10.42
CA ARG A 44 4.55 -10.54 -9.34
C ARG A 44 4.71 -9.12 -9.87
N VAL A 45 4.21 -8.14 -9.11
CA VAL A 45 4.35 -6.71 -9.38
C VAL A 45 4.89 -5.98 -8.16
N SER A 46 5.61 -4.88 -8.37
CA SER A 46 5.93 -3.95 -7.28
C SER A 46 4.72 -3.07 -7.02
N VAL A 47 4.47 -2.79 -5.74
CA VAL A 47 3.28 -2.12 -5.23
C VAL A 47 3.73 -0.94 -4.37
N ALA A 48 3.04 0.18 -4.53
CA ALA A 48 2.99 1.28 -3.57
C ALA A 48 1.52 1.69 -3.42
N THR A 49 1.25 2.75 -2.67
CA THR A 49 -0.11 3.31 -2.58
C THR A 49 -0.12 4.79 -2.90
N ASP A 50 -1.20 5.22 -3.51
CA ASP A 50 -1.52 6.63 -3.63
C ASP A 50 -1.93 7.21 -2.26
N MET A 51 -2.10 8.52 -2.16
CA MET A 51 -2.39 9.25 -0.93
C MET A 51 -3.65 8.72 -0.22
N ASP A 52 -4.68 8.39 -0.98
CA ASP A 52 -5.92 7.81 -0.46
C ASP A 52 -5.83 6.33 -0.09
N GLY A 53 -4.78 5.62 -0.52
CA GLY A 53 -4.62 4.17 -0.29
C GLY A 53 -4.79 3.32 -1.52
N THR A 54 -5.20 3.90 -2.63
CA THR A 54 -5.38 3.15 -3.86
C THR A 54 -4.05 2.54 -4.31
N PRO A 55 -3.98 1.22 -4.55
CA PRO A 55 -2.75 0.59 -4.97
C PRO A 55 -2.21 1.16 -6.28
N LEU A 56 -0.90 1.34 -6.33
CA LEU A 56 -0.15 1.77 -7.51
C LEU A 56 0.82 0.66 -7.92
N ILE A 57 0.84 0.34 -9.20
CA ILE A 57 1.86 -0.53 -9.79
C ILE A 57 2.56 0.20 -10.93
N LEU A 58 3.85 -0.11 -11.13
CA LEU A 58 4.66 0.36 -12.25
C LEU A 58 5.12 -0.86 -13.03
N VAL A 59 4.68 -0.98 -14.27
CA VAL A 59 4.88 -2.20 -15.08
C VAL A 59 5.47 -1.86 -16.44
N SER A 60 6.32 -2.74 -16.96
CA SER A 60 6.84 -2.65 -18.33
C SER A 60 5.75 -3.03 -19.33
N GLY A 61 5.72 -2.36 -20.47
CA GLY A 61 4.90 -2.72 -21.63
C GLY A 61 5.19 -4.13 -22.17
N LEU A 62 6.36 -4.69 -21.86
CA LEU A 62 6.78 -6.03 -22.27
C LEU A 62 6.38 -7.12 -21.28
N ALA A 63 5.88 -6.76 -20.09
CA ALA A 63 5.47 -7.74 -19.09
C ALA A 63 4.18 -8.46 -19.51
N ALA A 64 4.10 -9.76 -19.24
CA ALA A 64 2.97 -10.60 -19.66
C ALA A 64 1.60 -10.11 -19.14
N HIS A 65 1.56 -9.45 -17.97
CA HIS A 65 0.32 -8.90 -17.42
C HIS A 65 -0.15 -7.62 -18.11
N THR A 66 0.73 -6.86 -18.78
CA THR A 66 0.40 -5.53 -19.28
C THR A 66 -0.62 -5.55 -20.42
N PRO A 67 -0.51 -6.42 -21.45
CA PRO A 67 -1.57 -6.57 -22.44
C PRO A 67 -2.92 -6.95 -21.82
N GLY A 68 -2.90 -7.81 -20.79
CA GLY A 68 -4.09 -8.22 -20.05
C GLY A 68 -4.78 -7.05 -19.37
N LEU A 69 -4.03 -6.23 -18.61
CA LEU A 69 -4.55 -5.03 -17.94
C LEU A 69 -5.12 -3.99 -18.92
N LEU A 70 -4.54 -3.88 -20.11
CA LEU A 70 -5.02 -2.95 -21.14
C LEU A 70 -6.29 -3.44 -21.83
N ALA A 71 -6.40 -4.75 -22.06
CA ALA A 71 -7.56 -5.36 -22.73
C ALA A 71 -8.76 -5.54 -21.78
N ASN A 72 -8.49 -5.88 -20.52
CA ASN A 72 -9.50 -6.04 -19.48
C ASN A 72 -8.97 -5.43 -18.16
N PRO A 73 -9.57 -4.33 -17.67
CA PRO A 73 -9.10 -3.67 -16.45
C PRO A 73 -9.36 -4.50 -15.18
N ALA A 74 -10.22 -5.51 -15.22
CA ALA A 74 -10.52 -6.34 -14.06
C ALA A 74 -9.30 -7.15 -13.64
N CYS A 75 -8.85 -6.91 -12.41
CA CYS A 75 -7.68 -7.56 -11.83
C CYS A 75 -7.87 -7.80 -10.34
N SER A 76 -7.04 -8.69 -9.79
CA SER A 76 -6.98 -8.95 -8.36
C SER A 76 -5.54 -8.81 -7.88
N LEU A 77 -5.33 -8.19 -6.72
CA LEU A 77 -4.00 -8.05 -6.11
C LEU A 77 -3.98 -8.74 -4.74
N LEU A 78 -3.14 -9.76 -4.59
CA LEU A 78 -2.89 -10.44 -3.33
C LEU A 78 -1.67 -9.83 -2.63
N LEU A 79 -1.86 -9.42 -1.38
CA LEU A 79 -0.83 -8.85 -0.52
C LEU A 79 -0.76 -9.61 0.80
N GLY A 80 0.44 -9.74 1.35
CA GLY A 80 0.72 -10.46 2.59
C GLY A 80 1.90 -11.41 2.43
N GLU A 81 2.74 -11.47 3.45
CA GLU A 81 3.96 -12.27 3.45
C GLU A 81 3.84 -13.45 4.41
N VAL A 82 4.49 -14.54 4.04
CA VAL A 82 4.62 -15.71 4.91
C VAL A 82 5.87 -15.58 5.77
N GLY A 83 5.76 -15.93 7.05
CA GLY A 83 6.89 -16.06 7.96
C GLY A 83 7.20 -17.53 8.28
N LYS A 84 7.89 -17.76 9.40
CA LYS A 84 8.07 -19.10 9.96
C LYS A 84 6.71 -19.72 10.36
N GLY A 85 6.60 -21.04 10.29
CA GLY A 85 5.39 -21.79 10.64
C GLY A 85 4.47 -22.04 9.44
N ASP A 86 3.19 -22.33 9.73
CA ASP A 86 2.19 -22.61 8.69
C ASP A 86 1.92 -21.35 7.83
N PRO A 87 2.09 -21.40 6.49
CA PRO A 87 1.81 -20.27 5.61
C PRO A 87 0.37 -19.74 5.72
N LEU A 88 -0.61 -20.60 6.00
CA LEU A 88 -2.03 -20.23 6.10
C LEU A 88 -2.38 -19.50 7.42
N ALA A 89 -1.45 -19.48 8.38
CA ALA A 89 -1.60 -18.70 9.60
C ALA A 89 -1.30 -17.20 9.42
N HIS A 90 -0.55 -16.82 8.37
CA HIS A 90 -0.09 -15.44 8.16
C HIS A 90 -1.12 -14.59 7.41
N ALA A 91 -1.38 -13.38 7.87
CA ALA A 91 -2.43 -12.53 7.32
C ALA A 91 -2.17 -12.14 5.84
N ARG A 92 -3.24 -12.06 5.05
CA ARG A 92 -3.24 -11.70 3.64
C ARG A 92 -4.54 -11.02 3.27
N VAL A 93 -4.45 -10.08 2.33
CA VAL A 93 -5.60 -9.37 1.78
C VAL A 93 -5.59 -9.52 0.26
N THR A 94 -6.73 -9.91 -0.30
CA THR A 94 -6.97 -9.92 -1.74
C THR A 94 -7.84 -8.72 -2.08
N LEU A 95 -7.36 -7.86 -2.99
CA LEU A 95 -8.08 -6.69 -3.48
C LEU A 95 -8.66 -7.01 -4.85
N HIS A 96 -9.92 -6.69 -5.07
CA HIS A 96 -10.56 -6.70 -6.38
C HIS A 96 -10.55 -5.28 -6.92
N CYS A 97 -9.98 -5.07 -8.11
CA CYS A 97 -9.70 -3.76 -8.63
C CYS A 97 -9.97 -3.65 -10.14
N GLN A 98 -10.20 -2.41 -10.56
CA GLN A 98 -10.15 -1.98 -11.96
C GLN A 98 -8.85 -1.21 -12.21
N ALA A 99 -8.02 -1.72 -13.12
CA ALA A 99 -6.76 -1.07 -13.47
C ALA A 99 -7.00 0.14 -14.38
N ARG A 100 -6.63 1.32 -13.87
CA ARG A 100 -6.63 2.58 -14.63
C ARG A 100 -5.20 2.98 -14.97
N LYS A 101 -4.86 2.98 -16.25
CA LYS A 101 -3.55 3.46 -16.73
C LYS A 101 -3.42 4.97 -16.44
N ILE A 102 -2.26 5.38 -15.95
CA ILE A 102 -1.93 6.77 -15.69
C ILE A 102 -0.95 7.25 -16.75
N GLU A 103 -1.42 8.18 -17.60
CA GLU A 103 -0.58 8.80 -18.62
C GLU A 103 0.42 9.77 -18.01
N ARG A 104 1.60 9.90 -18.63
CA ARG A 104 2.67 10.82 -18.17
C ARG A 104 2.23 12.29 -18.11
N ALA A 105 1.29 12.68 -18.97
CA ALA A 105 0.72 14.02 -19.01
C ALA A 105 -0.40 14.25 -17.98
N SER A 106 -0.79 13.24 -17.21
CA SER A 106 -1.80 13.39 -16.16
C SER A 106 -1.31 14.33 -15.06
N VAL A 107 -2.22 15.16 -14.55
CA VAL A 107 -1.97 16.04 -13.40
C VAL A 107 -1.56 15.26 -12.14
N ASP A 108 -2.01 14.01 -12.02
CA ASP A 108 -1.67 13.14 -10.89
C ASP A 108 -0.29 12.49 -11.00
N TYR A 109 0.29 12.43 -12.21
CA TYR A 109 1.50 11.66 -12.49
C TYR A 109 2.69 12.07 -11.61
N PRO A 110 3.01 13.37 -11.40
CA PRO A 110 4.14 13.77 -10.55
C PRO A 110 4.01 13.23 -9.11
N ARG A 111 2.80 13.30 -8.54
CA ARG A 111 2.50 12.81 -7.19
C ARG A 111 2.60 11.29 -7.10
N ILE A 112 2.01 10.57 -8.06
CA ILE A 112 2.07 9.10 -8.15
C ILE A 112 3.52 8.63 -8.27
N ARG A 113 4.30 9.22 -9.19
CA ARG A 113 5.72 8.89 -9.39
C ARG A 113 6.52 9.13 -8.11
N ARG A 114 6.37 10.30 -7.48
CA ARG A 114 7.06 10.66 -6.23
C ARG A 114 6.78 9.64 -5.13
N ARG A 115 5.50 9.38 -4.82
CA ARG A 115 5.11 8.43 -3.77
C ARG A 115 5.60 7.02 -4.08
N TYR A 116 5.46 6.56 -5.32
CA TYR A 116 5.97 5.25 -5.71
C TYR A 116 7.48 5.13 -5.50
N LEU A 117 8.27 6.16 -5.84
CA LEU A 117 9.72 6.12 -5.69
C LEU A 117 10.18 6.28 -4.23
N ASN A 118 9.49 7.07 -3.43
CA ASN A 118 9.74 7.15 -1.99
C ASN A 118 9.54 5.78 -1.34
N HIS A 119 8.44 5.10 -1.72
CA HIS A 119 8.21 3.73 -1.30
C HIS A 119 9.27 2.83 -1.90
N ASN A 120 9.34 2.66 -3.22
CA ASN A 120 10.22 1.75 -3.98
C ASN A 120 11.39 2.47 -4.70
N PRO A 121 12.51 2.78 -4.00
CA PRO A 121 13.59 3.59 -4.57
C PRO A 121 14.31 2.93 -5.76
N LYS A 122 14.37 1.59 -5.79
CA LYS A 122 14.90 0.82 -6.93
C LYS A 122 14.09 1.03 -8.22
N GLY A 123 12.87 1.58 -8.12
CA GLY A 123 12.04 2.00 -9.25
C GLY A 123 12.64 3.10 -10.12
N SER A 124 13.54 3.91 -9.57
CA SER A 124 14.24 4.96 -10.30
C SER A 124 15.04 4.45 -11.49
N LEU A 125 15.45 3.18 -11.47
CA LEU A 125 16.22 2.54 -12.55
C LEU A 125 15.38 2.31 -13.82
N TYR A 126 14.06 2.28 -13.72
CA TYR A 126 13.18 1.90 -14.83
C TYR A 126 11.97 2.80 -15.06
N VAL A 127 11.57 3.65 -14.09
CA VAL A 127 10.38 4.50 -14.20
C VAL A 127 10.39 5.47 -15.39
N ASP A 128 11.57 5.87 -15.86
CA ASP A 128 11.72 6.79 -16.99
C ASP A 128 12.01 6.08 -18.31
N LEU A 129 12.04 4.74 -18.32
CA LEU A 129 12.05 3.96 -19.55
C LEU A 129 10.70 4.11 -20.25
N GLY A 130 10.74 4.24 -21.58
CA GLY A 130 9.57 4.64 -22.38
C GLY A 130 8.40 3.65 -22.35
N ASP A 131 8.68 2.37 -22.09
CA ASP A 131 7.67 1.30 -22.02
C ASP A 131 7.09 1.10 -20.61
N PHE A 132 7.64 1.73 -19.58
CA PHE A 132 7.11 1.61 -18.22
C PHE A 132 5.94 2.58 -17.98
N VAL A 133 4.85 2.04 -17.44
CA VAL A 133 3.61 2.77 -17.20
C VAL A 133 3.09 2.53 -15.79
N PHE A 134 2.49 3.56 -15.20
CA PHE A 134 1.77 3.42 -13.94
C PHE A 134 0.34 2.94 -14.20
N PHE A 135 -0.14 2.03 -13.36
CA PHE A 135 -1.56 1.78 -13.18
C PHE A 135 -1.96 2.09 -11.75
N ARG A 136 -3.10 2.77 -11.61
CA ARG A 136 -3.82 2.93 -10.36
C ARG A 136 -4.93 1.89 -10.32
N LEU A 137 -4.94 1.04 -9.30
CA LEU A 137 -5.86 -0.08 -9.19
C LEU A 137 -7.08 0.36 -8.38
N GLU A 138 -8.09 0.93 -9.05
CA GLU A 138 -9.29 1.45 -8.41
C GLU A 138 -10.01 0.30 -7.68
N LEU A 139 -10.09 0.40 -6.35
CA LEU A 139 -10.56 -0.67 -5.47
C LEU A 139 -12.09 -0.82 -5.54
N GLU A 140 -12.57 -2.04 -5.73
CA GLU A 140 -14.00 -2.37 -5.72
C GLU A 140 -14.41 -3.07 -4.43
N SER A 141 -13.58 -4.00 -3.94
CA SER A 141 -13.77 -4.72 -2.69
C SER A 141 -12.48 -5.40 -2.25
N ALA A 142 -12.44 -5.90 -1.02
CA ALA A 142 -11.34 -6.70 -0.54
C ALA A 142 -11.79 -7.85 0.36
N SER A 143 -11.03 -8.95 0.33
CA SER A 143 -11.18 -10.09 1.22
C SER A 143 -9.94 -10.21 2.08
N LEU A 144 -10.09 -9.97 3.38
CA LEU A 144 -9.02 -10.17 4.36
C LEU A 144 -9.15 -11.57 4.96
N ASN A 145 -8.01 -12.25 5.01
CA ASN A 145 -7.86 -13.41 5.87
C ASN A 145 -6.71 -13.15 6.85
N GLY A 146 -7.07 -12.93 8.12
CA GLY A 146 -6.16 -12.62 9.22
C GLY A 146 -5.54 -13.84 9.91
N GLY A 147 -5.54 -15.00 9.26
CA GLY A 147 -5.14 -16.28 9.83
C GLY A 147 -6.34 -17.21 10.09
N PHE A 148 -6.08 -18.36 10.73
CA PHE A 148 -7.11 -19.39 10.91
C PHE A 148 -8.43 -18.86 11.48
N GLY A 149 -9.52 -19.14 10.75
CA GLY A 149 -10.88 -18.79 11.13
C GLY A 149 -11.21 -17.30 11.12
N LYS A 150 -10.32 -16.41 10.63
CA LYS A 150 -10.47 -14.95 10.64
C LYS A 150 -10.62 -14.39 9.22
N ALA A 151 -11.78 -14.59 8.60
CA ALA A 151 -12.11 -14.07 7.28
C ALA A 151 -13.08 -12.88 7.38
N PHE A 152 -12.83 -11.83 6.58
CA PHE A 152 -13.62 -10.58 6.57
C PHE A 152 -13.75 -10.05 5.15
N ASN A 153 -14.90 -9.43 4.84
CA ASN A 153 -15.11 -8.69 3.60
C ASN A 153 -15.01 -7.19 3.87
N LEU A 154 -14.29 -6.47 3.04
CA LEU A 154 -13.98 -5.06 3.18
C LEU A 154 -14.47 -4.30 1.95
N THR A 155 -14.92 -3.08 2.17
CA THR A 155 -15.37 -2.14 1.16
C THR A 155 -14.27 -1.10 0.87
N PRO A 156 -14.41 -0.30 -0.20
CA PRO A 156 -13.52 0.83 -0.43
C PRO A 156 -13.50 1.83 0.73
N ASP A 157 -14.65 2.10 1.36
CA ASP A 157 -14.75 3.02 2.51
C ASP A 157 -13.99 2.51 3.75
N ASP A 158 -13.83 1.20 3.87
CA ASP A 158 -13.01 0.60 4.93
C ASP A 158 -11.52 0.84 4.69
N LEU A 159 -11.05 0.90 3.45
CA LEU A 159 -9.62 0.86 3.10
C LEU A 159 -9.05 2.18 2.59
N LEU A 160 -9.88 3.05 2.01
CA LEU A 160 -9.45 4.30 1.39
C LEU A 160 -9.73 5.50 2.32
N CYS A 161 -8.87 6.50 2.24
CA CYS A 161 -9.08 7.79 2.90
C CYS A 161 -10.03 8.66 2.08
N ALA A 162 -10.73 9.57 2.74
CA ALA A 162 -11.58 10.56 2.06
C ALA A 162 -10.76 11.44 1.10
N ALA A 163 -11.29 11.63 -0.11
CA ALA A 163 -10.59 12.36 -1.18
C ALA A 163 -10.19 13.79 -0.78
N SER A 164 -11.04 14.51 -0.03
CA SER A 164 -10.74 15.85 0.45
C SER A 164 -9.54 15.87 1.39
N THR A 165 -9.49 14.98 2.39
CA THR A 165 -8.35 14.88 3.32
C THR A 165 -7.09 14.44 2.58
N SER A 166 -7.19 13.47 1.68
CA SER A 166 -6.06 13.03 0.86
C SER A 166 -5.51 14.16 -0.03
N ALA A 167 -6.35 15.03 -0.59
CA ALA A 167 -5.88 16.18 -1.36
C ALA A 167 -5.03 17.14 -0.52
N HIS A 168 -5.48 17.49 0.69
CA HIS A 168 -4.71 18.35 1.60
C HIS A 168 -3.37 17.71 2.01
N PHE A 169 -3.36 16.39 2.24
CA PHE A 169 -2.10 15.69 2.53
C PHE A 169 -1.15 15.70 1.34
N ALA A 170 -1.66 15.54 0.12
CA ALA A 170 -0.84 15.47 -1.10
C ALA A 170 0.02 16.71 -1.34
N GLU A 171 -0.49 17.89 -0.97
CA GLU A 171 0.19 19.18 -1.11
C GLU A 171 1.43 19.29 -0.23
N GLY A 172 1.34 18.82 1.02
CA GLY A 172 2.39 19.01 2.04
C GLY A 172 3.27 17.79 2.32
N GLU A 173 2.91 16.60 1.81
CA GLU A 173 3.56 15.35 2.20
C GLU A 173 5.08 15.41 2.05
N GLN A 174 5.60 15.73 0.86
CA GLN A 174 7.04 15.60 0.59
C GLN A 174 7.87 16.50 1.51
N SER A 175 7.44 17.75 1.68
CA SER A 175 8.13 18.68 2.58
C SER A 175 8.12 18.18 4.02
N ALA A 176 7.03 17.54 4.46
CA ALA A 176 6.98 16.92 5.79
C ALA A 176 7.91 15.72 5.89
N LEU A 177 7.98 14.85 4.87
CA LEU A 177 8.93 13.73 4.85
C LEU A 177 10.38 14.21 4.96
N ASP A 178 10.75 15.23 4.18
CA ASP A 178 12.10 15.79 4.18
C ASP A 178 12.43 16.38 5.56
N GLN A 179 11.54 17.21 6.10
CA GLN A 179 11.71 17.79 7.44
C GLN A 179 11.83 16.71 8.53
N PHE A 180 11.01 15.66 8.47
CA PHE A 180 11.02 14.58 9.45
C PHE A 180 12.30 13.75 9.39
N ASN A 181 12.77 13.44 8.18
CA ASN A 181 14.02 12.70 8.00
C ASN A 181 15.26 13.53 8.39
N ASP A 182 15.24 14.84 8.21
CA ASP A 182 16.35 15.73 8.55
C ASP A 182 16.42 16.08 10.04
N HIS A 183 15.26 16.28 10.70
CA HIS A 183 15.19 16.89 12.03
C HIS A 183 14.60 15.99 13.12
N HIS A 184 13.94 14.89 12.78
CA HIS A 184 13.18 14.04 13.73
C HIS A 184 13.63 12.58 13.75
N THR A 185 14.94 12.34 13.59
CA THR A 185 15.52 10.99 13.54
C THR A 185 15.29 10.18 14.82
N SER A 186 15.28 10.84 15.99
CA SER A 186 14.97 10.22 17.28
C SER A 186 13.54 9.69 17.35
N GLU A 187 12.58 10.44 16.82
CA GLU A 187 11.16 10.05 16.76
C GLU A 187 10.96 8.88 15.80
N ILE A 188 11.64 8.88 14.64
CA ILE A 188 11.62 7.74 13.71
C ILE A 188 12.14 6.47 14.41
N ALA A 189 13.27 6.56 15.11
CA ALA A 189 13.84 5.43 15.83
C ALA A 189 12.89 4.91 16.93
N ARG A 190 12.21 5.81 17.65
CA ARG A 190 11.19 5.46 18.65
C ARG A 190 10.01 4.72 18.02
N ILE A 191 9.49 5.21 16.89
CA ILE A 191 8.39 4.56 16.16
C ILE A 191 8.83 3.16 15.70
N ALA A 192 10.04 3.05 15.13
CA ALA A 192 10.62 1.77 14.72
C ALA A 192 10.70 0.78 15.89
N GLN A 193 11.16 1.22 17.06
CA GLN A 193 11.24 0.39 18.28
C GLN A 193 9.88 -0.12 18.77
N GLN A 194 8.83 0.70 18.64
CA GLN A 194 7.48 0.29 19.05
C GLN A 194 6.88 -0.75 18.10
N LEU A 195 7.21 -0.69 16.81
CA LEU A 195 6.65 -1.57 15.79
C LEU A 195 7.47 -2.85 15.60
N ALA A 196 8.80 -2.74 15.57
CA ALA A 196 9.70 -3.87 15.44
C ALA A 196 9.79 -4.57 16.81
N LYS A 197 9.06 -5.67 16.98
CA LYS A 197 9.11 -6.55 18.18
C LYS A 197 10.49 -7.23 18.40
N SER A 198 11.56 -6.75 17.77
CA SER A 198 12.90 -7.33 17.76
C SER A 198 13.97 -6.25 17.94
N SER A 199 15.03 -6.59 18.67
CA SER A 199 16.23 -5.79 18.92
C SER A 199 17.15 -5.60 17.69
N ALA A 200 16.71 -5.97 16.49
CA ALA A 200 17.45 -5.83 15.23
C ALA A 200 17.39 -4.41 14.65
N ILE A 201 17.32 -3.39 15.50
CA ILE A 201 17.25 -1.97 15.11
C ILE A 201 18.68 -1.45 15.07
N LYS A 202 19.47 -1.94 14.12
CA LYS A 202 20.82 -1.42 13.85
C LYS A 202 20.88 -0.47 12.67
N ASP A 203 19.81 -0.43 11.87
CA ASP A 203 19.79 0.31 10.62
C ASP A 203 19.07 1.66 10.76
N GLN A 204 19.48 2.61 9.93
CA GLN A 204 18.90 3.95 9.87
C GLN A 204 17.51 3.89 9.21
N TRP A 205 16.48 4.13 10.01
CA TRP A 205 15.10 4.22 9.53
C TRP A 205 14.82 5.58 8.91
N LYS A 206 13.97 5.60 7.88
CA LYS A 206 13.48 6.82 7.24
C LYS A 206 11.97 6.77 7.11
N VAL A 207 11.32 7.93 7.21
CA VAL A 207 9.93 8.08 6.78
C VAL A 207 9.90 8.10 5.26
N ILE A 208 9.04 7.27 4.68
CA ILE A 208 8.89 7.12 3.24
C ILE A 208 7.48 7.47 2.73
N GLY A 209 6.51 7.61 3.64
CA GLY A 209 5.15 8.01 3.29
C GLY A 209 4.43 8.57 4.50
N LEU A 210 3.60 9.59 4.27
CA LEU A 210 2.70 10.16 5.26
C LEU A 210 1.34 10.35 4.59
N ASP A 211 0.29 9.83 5.22
CA ASP A 211 -1.07 9.88 4.71
C ASP A 211 -2.09 10.02 5.87
N PRO A 212 -3.39 10.24 5.59
CA PRO A 212 -4.38 10.51 6.64
C PRO A 212 -4.55 9.37 7.66
N ASP A 213 -4.13 8.15 7.34
CA ASP A 213 -4.26 6.99 8.22
C ASP A 213 -2.98 6.75 9.04
N GLY A 214 -1.82 7.23 8.60
CA GLY A 214 -0.57 6.90 9.28
C GLY A 214 0.71 7.34 8.58
N VAL A 215 1.80 6.79 9.07
CA VAL A 215 3.15 7.02 8.57
C VAL A 215 3.84 5.68 8.29
N ASP A 216 4.49 5.60 7.12
CA ASP A 216 5.29 4.45 6.72
C ASP A 216 6.76 4.78 6.91
N ILE A 217 7.47 3.90 7.62
CA ILE A 217 8.91 3.98 7.84
C ILE A 217 9.61 2.77 7.23
N ALA A 218 10.81 2.95 6.71
CA ALA A 218 11.57 1.86 6.10
C ALA A 218 13.02 1.82 6.54
N SER A 219 13.56 0.60 6.55
CA SER A 219 14.97 0.29 6.61
C SER A 219 15.28 -0.80 5.58
N GLY A 220 16.04 -0.46 4.54
CA GLY A 220 16.25 -1.34 3.39
C GLY A 220 14.91 -1.75 2.75
N ASP A 221 14.70 -3.06 2.62
CA ASP A 221 13.47 -3.62 2.05
C ASP A 221 12.34 -3.79 3.11
N ILE A 222 12.61 -3.56 4.40
CA ILE A 222 11.61 -3.64 5.47
C ILE A 222 10.80 -2.35 5.52
N VAL A 223 9.47 -2.46 5.53
CA VAL A 223 8.54 -1.34 5.75
C VAL A 223 7.69 -1.66 6.97
N LEU A 224 7.55 -0.68 7.85
CA LEU A 224 6.65 -0.73 9.00
C LEU A 224 5.68 0.44 8.90
N ARG A 225 4.41 0.18 9.23
CA ARG A 225 3.37 1.20 9.26
C ARG A 225 2.95 1.51 10.68
N HIS A 226 3.00 2.79 11.04
CA HIS A 226 2.38 3.32 12.25
C HIS A 226 1.04 3.94 11.88
N MET A 227 -0.04 3.39 12.41
CA MET A 227 -1.39 3.92 12.21
C MET A 227 -1.69 4.99 13.26
N PHE A 228 -2.30 6.10 12.84
CA PHE A 228 -2.81 7.08 13.77
C PHE A 228 -4.03 6.52 14.52
N PRO A 229 -4.14 6.74 15.85
CA PRO A 229 -5.34 6.37 16.60
C PRO A 229 -6.61 7.11 16.14
N LYS A 230 -6.42 8.31 15.60
CA LYS A 230 -7.43 9.14 14.96
C LYS A 230 -6.79 9.83 13.76
N SER A 231 -7.45 9.79 12.61
CA SER A 231 -6.97 10.46 11.40
C SER A 231 -6.82 11.97 11.63
N PRO A 232 -5.62 12.54 11.45
CA PRO A 232 -5.42 13.99 11.45
C PRO A 232 -6.04 14.63 10.21
N ASP A 233 -6.49 15.88 10.34
CA ASP A 233 -7.15 16.59 9.24
C ASP A 233 -6.14 17.26 8.29
N SER A 234 -4.88 17.38 8.73
CA SER A 234 -3.79 17.98 7.94
C SER A 234 -2.41 17.35 8.22
N VAL A 235 -1.46 17.60 7.32
CA VAL A 235 -0.05 17.23 7.50
C VAL A 235 0.55 17.84 8.77
N GLY A 236 0.22 19.10 9.09
CA GLY A 236 0.72 19.76 10.30
C GLY A 236 0.24 19.09 11.59
N GLU A 237 -1.02 18.67 11.63
CA GLU A 237 -1.56 17.88 12.73
C GLU A 237 -0.91 16.49 12.81
N ALA A 238 -0.68 15.84 11.68
CA ALA A 238 -0.01 14.55 11.62
C ALA A 238 1.43 14.63 12.18
N VAL A 239 2.21 15.62 11.75
CA VAL A 239 3.57 15.86 12.27
C VAL A 239 3.54 16.16 13.77
N THR A 240 2.56 16.95 14.22
CA THR A 240 2.36 17.24 15.64
C THR A 240 2.06 15.96 16.44
N ALA A 241 1.22 15.07 15.90
CA ALA A 241 0.86 13.81 16.54
C ALA A 241 2.05 12.83 16.64
N LEU A 242 3.01 12.92 15.73
CA LEU A 242 4.21 12.07 15.71
C LEU A 242 5.31 12.58 16.67
N THR A 243 5.39 13.90 16.88
CA THR A 243 6.45 14.56 17.67
C THR A 243 6.04 14.87 19.12
N LYS A 244 4.77 15.16 19.39
CA LYS A 244 4.30 15.39 20.77
C LYS A 244 4.03 14.05 21.45
N ARG A 245 5.00 13.55 22.22
CA ARG A 245 4.83 12.58 23.31
C ARG A 245 6.07 12.47 24.17
#